data_AF-A0A3P8M4Q3-F1
#
_entry.id   AF-A0A3P8M4Q3-F1
#
_cell.length_a   1.000
_cell.length_b   1.000
_cell.length_c   1.000
_cell.angle_alpha   90.00
_cell.angle_beta   90.00
_cell.angle_gamma   90.00
#
_symmetry.space_group_name_H-M   'P 1'
#
loop_
_entity.id
_entity.type
_entity.pdbx_description
1 polymer ?
#
loop_
_entity_poly.entity_id
_entity_poly.type
_entity_poly.pdbx_seq_one_letter_code
_entity_poly.pdbx_strand_id
1 'polypeptide(L)'
;MRIGMRLLLGYFLIVAIAAWFVLFIFVQEIKPGVRRATEGTLIDTATLLAELAREDLLSAQPQQGRLAQAFQALHQRPIEANIAGISKTRNEYRVYLTDEKGKVGIRFGGRSGGAGLFPLE
;
A
#
# COMPACT_ATOMS: atom_id res chain seq x y z
N MET A 1 -3.88 36.32 48.71
CA MET A 1 -4.24 35.56 47.49
C MET A 1 -2.99 35.01 46.80
N ARG A 2 -2.50 33.81 47.15
CA ARG A 2 -1.32 33.20 46.47
C ARG A 2 -1.35 31.67 46.43
N ILE A 3 -2.08 31.02 47.34
CA ILE A 3 -2.08 29.55 47.46
C ILE A 3 -2.94 28.87 46.38
N GLY A 4 -4.15 29.39 46.11
CA GLY A 4 -5.07 28.82 45.11
C GLY A 4 -4.53 28.90 43.68
N MET A 5 -3.88 30.00 43.32
CA MET A 5 -3.27 30.17 41.98
C MET A 5 -2.09 29.21 41.76
N ARG A 6 -1.28 28.96 42.80
CA ARG A 6 -0.17 28.00 42.73
C ARG A 6 -0.65 26.56 42.60
N LEU A 7 -1.74 26.22 43.30
CA LEU A 7 -2.41 24.92 43.18
C LEU A 7 -3.01 24.72 41.80
N LEU A 8 -3.70 25.73 41.26
CA LEU A 8 -4.25 25.68 39.91
C LEU A 8 -3.14 25.52 38.87
N LEU A 9 -2.06 26.29 38.99
CA LEU A 9 -0.93 26.21 38.06
C LEU A 9 -0.23 24.84 38.11
N GLY A 10 -0.04 24.27 39.30
CA GLY A 10 0.54 22.93 39.46
C GLY A 10 -0.35 21.84 38.86
N TYR A 11 -1.66 21.90 39.13
CA TYR A 11 -2.62 20.97 38.54
C TYR A 11 -2.67 21.09 37.02
N PHE A 12 -2.73 22.32 36.51
CA PHE A 12 -2.73 22.59 35.07
C PHE A 12 -1.47 22.05 34.38
N LEU A 13 -0.30 22.20 35.00
CA LEU A 13 0.94 21.68 34.46
C LEU A 13 0.92 20.16 34.33
N ILE A 14 0.42 19.45 35.35
CA ILE A 14 0.29 17.98 35.32
C ILE A 14 -0.67 17.55 34.21
N VAL A 15 -1.83 18.21 34.10
CA VAL A 15 -2.82 17.91 33.06
C VAL A 15 -2.27 18.19 31.66
N ALA A 16 -1.55 19.30 31.47
CA ALA A 16 -0.94 19.64 30.19
C ALA A 16 0.10 18.59 29.76
N ILE A 17 0.95 18.14 30.70
CA ILE A 17 1.93 17.08 30.44
C ILE A 17 1.21 15.76 30.12
N ALA A 18 0.18 15.39 30.89
CA ALA A 18 -0.59 14.18 30.63
C ALA A 18 -1.25 14.20 29.23
N ALA A 19 -1.89 15.32 28.86
CA ALA A 19 -2.49 15.50 27.54
C ALA A 19 -1.43 15.41 26.41
N TRP A 20 -0.25 16.00 26.62
CA TRP A 20 0.88 15.90 25.70
C TRP A 20 1.34 14.45 25.53
N PHE A 21 1.50 13.70 26.62
CA PHE A 21 1.92 12.30 26.59
C PHE A 21 0.91 11.42 25.84
N VAL A 22 -0.39 11.59 26.11
CA VAL A 22 -1.44 10.88 25.39
C VAL A 22 -1.31 11.15 23.90
N LEU A 23 -1.30 12.42 23.47
CA LEU A 23 -1.19 12.76 22.06
C LEU A 23 0.08 12.18 21.41
N PHE A 24 1.21 12.25 22.12
CA PHE A 24 2.49 11.77 21.62
C PHE A 24 2.52 10.24 21.44
N ILE A 25 2.03 9.49 22.43
CA ILE A 25 1.98 8.01 22.38
C ILE A 25 1.07 7.55 21.23
N PHE A 26 -0.10 8.16 21.07
CA PHE A 26 -1.02 7.80 19.99
C PHE A 26 -0.38 8.00 18.61
N VAL A 27 0.34 9.11 18.38
CA VAL A 27 1.00 9.36 17.08
C VAL A 27 2.14 8.36 16.81
N GLN A 28 2.86 7.94 17.85
CA GLN A 28 3.92 6.93 17.76
C GLN A 28 3.37 5.56 17.39
N GLU A 29 2.17 5.19 17.86
CA GLU A 29 1.61 3.85 17.64
C GLU A 29 0.81 3.73 16.33
N ILE A 30 0.15 4.81 15.86
CA ILE A 30 -0.66 4.79 14.64
C ILE A 30 0.20 4.55 13.38
N LYS A 31 1.34 5.23 13.27
CA LYS A 31 2.24 5.12 12.11
C LYS A 31 2.75 3.70 11.84
N PRO A 32 3.35 2.99 12.82
CA PRO A 32 3.80 1.61 12.62
C PRO A 32 2.63 0.65 12.41
N GLY A 33 1.44 0.93 12.97
CA GLY A 33 0.24 0.13 12.73
C GLY A 33 -0.21 0.14 11.26
N VAL A 34 -0.40 1.34 10.69
CA VAL A 34 -0.82 1.49 9.28
C VAL A 34 0.23 0.92 8.33
N ARG A 35 1.51 1.15 8.62
CA ARG A 35 2.62 0.64 7.81
C ARG A 35 2.62 -0.89 7.78
N ARG A 36 2.55 -1.54 8.95
CA ARG A 36 2.53 -3.02 9.03
C ARG A 36 1.32 -3.61 8.32
N ALA A 37 0.14 -3.01 8.48
CA ALA A 37 -1.07 -3.48 7.78
C ALA A 37 -0.92 -3.37 6.26
N THR A 38 -0.39 -2.25 5.77
CA THR A 38 -0.17 -2.01 4.33
C THR A 38 0.90 -2.94 3.77
N GLU A 39 2.03 -3.09 4.46
CA GLU A 39 3.12 -4.01 4.07
C GLU A 39 2.63 -5.46 4.04
N GLY A 40 1.85 -5.90 5.03
CA GLY A 40 1.26 -7.23 5.08
C GLY A 40 0.35 -7.51 3.88
N THR A 41 -0.61 -6.62 3.60
CA THR A 41 -1.48 -6.76 2.42
C THR A 41 -0.70 -6.78 1.11
N LEU A 42 0.38 -6.00 1.02
CA LEU A 42 1.22 -5.97 -0.19
C LEU A 42 1.98 -7.29 -0.39
N ILE A 43 2.53 -7.87 0.68
CA ILE A 43 3.23 -9.16 0.68
C ILE A 43 2.27 -10.30 0.33
N ASP A 44 1.09 -10.33 0.95
CA ASP A 44 0.08 -11.35 0.67
C ASP A 44 -0.37 -11.30 -0.80
N THR A 45 -0.60 -10.08 -1.31
CA THR A 45 -0.96 -9.86 -2.72
C THR A 45 0.18 -10.29 -3.64
N ALA A 46 1.44 -9.95 -3.33
CA ALA A 46 2.59 -10.34 -4.14
C ALA A 46 2.75 -11.86 -4.21
N THR A 47 2.57 -12.55 -3.08
CA THR A 47 2.69 -14.02 -2.99
C THR A 47 1.57 -14.70 -3.78
N LEU A 48 0.33 -14.21 -3.65
CA LEU A 48 -0.81 -14.71 -4.42
C LEU A 48 -0.62 -14.49 -5.93
N LEU A 49 -0.17 -13.31 -6.34
CA LEU A 49 0.10 -13.00 -7.74
C LEU A 49 1.26 -13.84 -8.29
N ALA A 50 2.27 -14.16 -7.47
CA ALA A 50 3.36 -15.05 -7.88
C ALA A 50 2.85 -16.46 -8.20
N GLU A 51 1.93 -17.00 -7.39
CA GLU A 51 1.33 -18.31 -7.65
C GLU A 51 0.50 -18.29 -8.95
N LEU A 52 -0.29 -17.23 -9.18
CA LEU A 52 -1.05 -17.07 -10.42
C LEU A 52 -0.15 -16.87 -11.65
N ALA A 53 0.96 -16.14 -11.50
CA ALA A 53 1.88 -15.86 -12.59
C ALA A 53 2.74 -17.08 -12.95
N ARG A 54 2.90 -18.06 -12.05
CA ARG A 54 3.75 -19.23 -12.28
C ARG A 54 3.35 -20.00 -13.54
N GLU A 55 2.06 -20.27 -13.73
CA GLU A 55 1.56 -20.97 -14.92
C GLU A 55 1.81 -20.15 -16.19
N ASP A 56 1.56 -18.84 -16.13
CA ASP A 56 1.76 -17.94 -17.27
C ASP A 56 3.25 -17.80 -17.64
N LEU A 57 4.16 -17.80 -16.67
CA LEU A 57 5.61 -17.74 -16.86
C LEU A 57 6.19 -19.01 -17.50
N LEU A 58 5.61 -20.17 -17.20
CA LEU A 58 6.00 -21.45 -17.82
C LEU A 58 5.45 -21.58 -19.25
N SER A 59 4.46 -20.75 -19.62
CA SER A 59 3.91 -20.71 -20.97
C SER A 59 4.85 -19.99 -21.94
N ALA A 60 4.71 -20.29 -23.23
CA ALA A 60 5.52 -19.63 -24.27
C ALA A 60 5.24 -18.11 -24.41
N GLN A 61 4.12 -17.60 -23.88
CA GLN A 61 3.68 -16.22 -24.06
C GLN A 61 3.10 -15.63 -22.75
N PRO A 62 3.96 -15.33 -21.76
CA PRO A 62 3.53 -14.81 -20.45
C PRO A 62 2.80 -13.46 -20.53
N GLN A 63 2.99 -12.68 -21.60
CA GLN A 63 2.26 -11.43 -21.84
C GLN A 63 0.80 -11.62 -22.27
N GLN A 64 0.41 -12.81 -22.72
CA GLN A 64 -0.95 -13.14 -23.11
C GLN A 64 -1.62 -14.10 -22.12
N GLY A 65 -0.91 -14.43 -21.03
CA GLY A 65 -1.38 -15.26 -19.94
C GLY A 65 -2.59 -14.68 -19.21
N ARG A 66 -3.18 -15.48 -18.33
CA ARG A 66 -4.41 -15.14 -17.61
C ARG A 66 -4.21 -13.90 -16.73
N LEU A 67 -3.03 -13.75 -16.14
CA LEU A 67 -2.68 -12.61 -15.31
C LEU A 67 -2.61 -11.32 -16.15
N ALA A 68 -2.00 -11.38 -17.33
CA ALA A 68 -1.94 -10.23 -18.24
C ALA A 68 -3.35 -9.78 -18.68
N GLN A 69 -4.20 -10.74 -19.05
CA GLN A 69 -5.60 -10.49 -19.41
C GLN A 69 -6.39 -9.90 -18.22
N ALA A 70 -6.16 -10.40 -17.01
CA ALA A 70 -6.79 -9.88 -15.80
C ALA A 70 -6.39 -8.41 -15.55
N PHE A 71 -5.11 -8.05 -15.71
CA PHE A 71 -4.66 -6.66 -15.57
C PHE A 71 -5.25 -5.74 -16.64
N GLN A 72 -5.37 -6.20 -17.89
CA GLN A 72 -6.04 -5.44 -18.95
C GLN A 72 -7.52 -5.21 -18.63
N ALA A 73 -8.24 -6.26 -18.23
CA ALA A 73 -9.65 -6.17 -17.86
C ALA A 73 -9.85 -5.24 -16.64
N LEU A 74 -8.96 -5.32 -15.65
CA LEU A 74 -8.98 -4.48 -14.46
C LEU A 74 -8.73 -3.00 -14.78
N HIS A 75 -7.91 -2.71 -15.79
CA HIS A 75 -7.65 -1.34 -16.25
C HIS A 75 -8.84 -0.76 -17.03
N GLN A 76 -9.58 -1.60 -17.76
CA GLN A 76 -10.75 -1.19 -18.53
C GLN A 76 -12.01 -1.02 -17.69
N ARG A 77 -12.08 -1.59 -16.49
CA ARG A 77 -13.24 -1.46 -15.60
C ARG A 77 -13.13 -0.17 -14.77
N PRO A 78 -13.97 0.86 -15.02
CA PRO A 78 -14.04 1.99 -14.12
C PRO A 78 -14.49 1.49 -12.74
N ILE A 79 -13.83 2.00 -11.72
CA ILE A 79 -14.23 1.80 -10.32
C ILE A 79 -14.94 3.09 -9.95
N GLU A 80 -16.12 3.04 -9.34
CA GLU A 80 -16.78 4.23 -8.79
C GLU A 80 -16.90 4.08 -7.28
N ALA A 81 -15.76 4.18 -6.61
CA ALA A 81 -15.68 4.04 -5.16
C ALA A 81 -15.25 5.35 -4.52
N ASN A 82 -15.99 5.79 -3.48
CA ASN A 82 -15.56 6.86 -2.59
C ASN A 82 -14.87 6.23 -1.37
N ILE A 83 -13.56 6.41 -1.27
CA ILE A 83 -12.75 5.91 -0.16
C ILE A 83 -12.30 7.10 0.68
N ALA A 84 -12.96 7.31 1.82
CA ALA A 84 -12.65 8.40 2.75
C ALA A 84 -12.58 9.80 2.10
N GLY A 85 -13.49 10.09 1.15
CA GLY A 85 -13.55 11.36 0.43
C GLY A 85 -12.75 11.39 -0.87
N ILE A 86 -11.99 10.33 -1.17
CA ILE A 86 -11.25 10.19 -2.43
C ILE A 86 -12.11 9.39 -3.42
N SER A 87 -12.51 10.04 -4.52
CA SER A 87 -13.18 9.35 -5.63
C SER A 87 -12.14 8.59 -6.45
N LYS A 88 -12.19 7.26 -6.36
CA LYS A 88 -11.28 6.36 -7.06
C LYS A 88 -11.95 5.84 -8.31
N THR A 89 -11.62 6.46 -9.46
CA THR A 89 -12.25 6.18 -10.76
C THR A 89 -11.59 5.00 -11.51
N ARG A 90 -10.36 4.64 -11.14
CA ARG A 90 -9.56 3.63 -11.84
C ARG A 90 -8.63 2.86 -10.92
N ASN A 91 -8.20 1.70 -11.39
CA ASN A 91 -7.16 0.92 -10.75
C ASN A 91 -5.75 1.34 -11.22
N GLU A 92 -4.83 1.50 -10.28
CA GLU A 92 -3.46 1.98 -10.52
C GLU A 92 -2.40 0.96 -10.05
N TYR A 93 -2.78 -0.31 -9.83
CA TYR A 93 -1.83 -1.36 -9.50
C TYR A 93 -0.72 -1.48 -10.56
N ARG A 94 0.50 -1.66 -10.07
CA ARG A 94 1.70 -1.94 -10.86
C ARG A 94 2.38 -3.16 -10.28
N VAL A 95 2.63 -4.15 -11.12
CA VAL A 95 3.26 -5.41 -10.71
C VAL A 95 4.45 -5.67 -11.61
N TYR A 96 5.54 -6.10 -11.00
CA TYR A 96 6.80 -6.40 -11.67
C TYR A 96 7.16 -7.84 -11.34
N LEU A 97 7.40 -8.62 -12.39
CA LEU A 97 8.01 -9.94 -12.27
C LEU A 97 9.51 -9.77 -12.43
N THR A 98 10.24 -10.23 -11.43
CA THR A 98 11.71 -10.16 -11.39
C THR A 98 12.33 -11.54 -11.41
N ASP A 99 13.55 -11.64 -11.91
CA ASP A 99 14.40 -12.81 -11.71
C ASP A 99 14.95 -12.88 -10.26
N GLU A 100 15.68 -13.94 -9.97
CA GLU A 100 16.36 -14.19 -8.69
C GLU A 100 17.40 -13.11 -8.30
N LYS A 101 17.85 -12.29 -9.26
CA LYS A 101 18.80 -11.19 -9.05
C LYS A 101 18.09 -9.84 -8.92
N GLY A 102 16.75 -9.81 -8.99
CA GLY A 102 15.94 -8.60 -8.91
C GLY A 102 15.83 -7.83 -10.24
N LYS A 103 16.26 -8.40 -11.38
CA LYS A 103 16.04 -7.78 -12.70
C LYS A 103 14.59 -7.97 -13.12
N VAL A 104 13.95 -6.90 -13.56
CA VAL A 104 12.56 -6.94 -14.05
C VAL A 104 12.54 -7.61 -15.43
N GLY A 105 11.80 -8.70 -15.58
CA GLY A 105 11.53 -9.32 -16.88
C GLY A 105 10.21 -8.86 -17.48
N ILE A 106 9.16 -8.71 -16.66
CA ILE A 106 7.82 -8.33 -17.12
C ILE A 106 7.21 -7.29 -16.17
N ARG A 107 6.51 -6.30 -16.72
CA ARG A 107 5.68 -5.34 -15.98
C ARG A 107 4.22 -5.47 -16.40
N PHE A 108 3.31 -5.46 -15.43
CA PHE A 108 1.87 -5.27 -15.65
C PHE A 108 1.38 -3.93 -15.09
N GLY A 109 0.45 -3.31 -15.82
CA GLY A 109 -0.20 -2.06 -15.41
C GLY A 109 0.58 -0.80 -15.77
N GLY A 110 0.12 0.35 -15.26
CA GLY A 110 0.59 1.67 -15.66
C GLY A 110 -0.32 2.33 -16.70
N ARG A 111 0.16 3.41 -17.34
CA ARG A 111 -0.65 4.29 -18.22
C ARG A 111 -1.26 3.59 -19.44
N SER A 112 -0.77 2.41 -19.80
CA SER A 112 -1.17 1.65 -20.98
C SER A 112 -1.94 0.36 -20.64
N GLY A 113 -2.14 0.03 -19.36
CA GLY A 113 -2.89 -1.16 -18.91
C GLY A 113 -2.35 -2.54 -19.30
N GLY A 114 -1.31 -2.62 -20.15
CA GLY A 114 -0.79 -3.86 -20.73
C GLY A 114 0.46 -4.42 -20.05
N ALA A 115 0.86 -5.61 -20.51
CA ALA A 115 2.12 -6.26 -20.13
C ALA A 115 3.27 -5.74 -21.01
N GLY A 116 4.41 -5.37 -20.42
CA GLY A 116 5.62 -4.97 -21.14
C GLY A 116 6.82 -5.84 -20.74
N LEU A 117 7.60 -6.28 -21.72
CA LEU A 117 8.85 -7.04 -21.50
C LEU A 117 10.02 -6.06 -21.31
N PHE A 118 10.92 -6.42 -20.42
CA PHE A 118 12.24 -5.81 -20.29
C PHE A 118 13.28 -6.85 -20.72
N PRO A 119 14.26 -6.47 -21.56
CA PRO A 119 15.34 -7.38 -21.90
C PRO A 119 16.11 -7.75 -20.64
N LEU A 120 16.22 -9.05 -20.38
CA LEU A 120 17.03 -9.63 -19.32
C LEU A 120 18.47 -9.82 -19.85
N GLU A 121 19.21 -8.73 -20.01
CA GLU A 121 20.68 -8.78 -20.19
C GLU A 121 21.37 -8.52 -18.84
#